data_AF-A0A7K4CSX7-F1
#
_entry.id   AF-A0A7K4CSX7-F1
#
_cell.length_a   1.000
_cell.length_b   1.000
_cell.length_c   1.000
_cell.angle_alpha   90.00
_cell.angle_beta   90.00
_cell.angle_gamma   90.00
#
_symmetry.space_group_name_H-M   'P 1'
#
loop_
_entity.id
_entity.type
_entity.pdbx_description
1 polymer ?
#
loop_
_entity_poly.entity_id
_entity_poly.type
_entity_poly.pdbx_seq_one_letter_code
_entity_poly.pdbx_strand_id
1 'polypeptide(L)'
;TWMLGYVFIMLGSIGTFVALGFADFSILQPFMAVGIIVQGLACHWYLKESISKRQIGSMLVMITGVVFVGISTTTGTQDEWSIMLGLISRPAPVSFMIALIIVAVASYAYTKIQKYKNADIWICIFTGITSVFSYLFAKVVMAAVVTYAKDGRLFDVLGDFVAWVVLVIAFVMSTSAFLSKNVSYQHGRAVLINNIFNAFNIALPVLVGVIVLDEWNGIPPLNIALQSTGVAIIMAGVVMLMWIELTYKATACAPGPTSGAEAGHRS
;
A
#
# COMPACT_ATOMS: atom_id res chain seq x y z
N THR A 1 -2.24 15.30 21.83
CA THR A 1 -1.70 15.38 20.45
C THR A 1 -1.66 14.02 19.75
N TRP A 2 -1.24 12.92 20.39
CA TRP A 2 -1.23 11.58 19.77
C TRP A 2 -2.62 11.00 19.45
N MET A 3 -3.61 11.20 20.34
CA MET A 3 -4.97 10.70 20.14
C MET A 3 -5.62 11.24 18.86
N LEU A 4 -5.39 12.52 18.53
CA LEU A 4 -5.93 13.13 17.32
C LEU A 4 -5.36 12.46 16.05
N GLY A 5 -4.05 12.20 16.02
CA GLY A 5 -3.42 11.47 14.91
C GLY A 5 -3.95 10.05 14.77
N TYR A 6 -4.19 9.36 15.89
CA TYR A 6 -4.79 8.02 15.88
C TYR A 6 -6.22 8.02 15.32
N VAL A 7 -7.04 9.01 15.69
CA VAL A 7 -8.40 9.16 15.14
C VAL A 7 -8.35 9.38 13.63
N PHE A 8 -7.45 10.24 13.12
CA PHE A 8 -7.31 10.44 11.68
C PHE A 8 -6.85 9.18 10.93
N ILE A 9 -5.95 8.39 11.51
CA ILE A 9 -5.55 7.10 10.94
C ILE A 9 -6.74 6.13 10.86
N MET A 10 -7.57 6.07 11.90
CA MET A 10 -8.77 5.24 11.91
C MET A 10 -9.81 5.69 10.90
N LEU A 11 -10.07 7.00 10.81
CA LEU A 11 -10.98 7.57 9.81
C LEU A 11 -10.50 7.29 8.38
N GLY A 12 -9.20 7.45 8.12
CA GLY A 12 -8.61 7.11 6.83
C GLY A 12 -8.72 5.62 6.49
N SER A 13 -8.57 4.75 7.48
CA SER A 13 -8.74 3.29 7.31
C SER A 13 -10.18 2.92 7.00
N ILE A 14 -11.14 3.49 7.73
CA ILE A 14 -12.58 3.31 7.46
C ILE A 14 -12.92 3.81 6.05
N GLY A 15 -12.45 5.00 5.68
CA GLY A 15 -12.67 5.54 4.34
C GLY A 15 -12.09 4.65 3.24
N THR A 16 -10.92 4.06 3.47
CA THR A 16 -10.30 3.09 2.55
C THR A 16 -11.16 1.84 2.40
N PHE A 17 -11.65 1.27 3.51
CA PHE A 17 -12.52 0.09 3.45
C PHE A 17 -13.84 0.40 2.75
N VAL A 18 -14.47 1.53 3.06
CA VAL A 18 -15.69 1.96 2.36
C VAL A 18 -15.44 2.08 0.86
N ALA A 19 -14.32 2.69 0.45
CA ALA A 19 -13.96 2.81 -0.96
C ALA A 19 -13.73 1.45 -1.65
N LEU A 20 -13.19 0.45 -0.95
CA LEU A 20 -13.03 -0.91 -1.47
C LEU A 20 -14.36 -1.60 -1.79
N GLY A 21 -15.48 -1.17 -1.18
CA GLY A 21 -16.81 -1.66 -1.53
C GLY A 21 -17.38 -1.10 -2.84
N PHE A 22 -16.79 -0.02 -3.37
CA PHE A 22 -17.31 0.69 -4.55
C PHE A 22 -16.36 0.64 -5.74
N ALA A 23 -15.10 0.23 -5.56
CA ALA A 23 -14.09 0.30 -6.61
C ALA A 23 -13.11 -0.88 -6.56
N ASP A 24 -12.56 -1.18 -7.74
CA ASP A 24 -11.60 -2.25 -7.94
C ASP A 24 -10.19 -1.90 -7.46
N PHE A 25 -9.43 -2.92 -7.03
CA PHE A 25 -8.05 -2.71 -6.58
C PHE A 25 -7.19 -2.11 -7.67
N SER A 26 -7.41 -2.55 -8.91
CA SER A 26 -6.72 -2.07 -10.10
C SER A 26 -6.89 -0.56 -10.35
N ILE A 27 -7.92 0.07 -9.80
CA ILE A 27 -8.18 1.52 -9.90
C ILE A 27 -7.82 2.23 -8.59
N LEU A 28 -8.30 1.68 -7.47
CA LEU A 28 -8.20 2.32 -6.17
C LEU A 28 -6.75 2.45 -5.69
N GLN A 29 -5.92 1.43 -5.92
CA GLN A 29 -4.56 1.39 -5.37
C GLN A 29 -3.61 2.37 -6.07
N PRO A 30 -3.63 2.52 -7.41
CA PRO A 30 -3.05 3.66 -8.10
C PRO A 30 -3.52 5.01 -7.55
N PHE A 31 -4.81 5.18 -7.29
CA PHE A 31 -5.36 6.43 -6.76
C PHE A 31 -4.81 6.74 -5.36
N MET A 32 -4.58 5.72 -4.52
CA MET A 32 -3.95 5.89 -3.20
C MET A 32 -2.51 6.43 -3.28
N ALA A 33 -1.84 6.35 -4.43
CA ALA A 33 -0.53 6.99 -4.64
C ALA A 33 -0.61 8.53 -4.56
N VAL A 34 -1.78 9.14 -4.80
CA VAL A 34 -2.02 10.56 -4.55
C VAL A 34 -1.84 10.89 -3.07
N GLY A 35 -2.18 9.96 -2.17
CA GLY A 35 -1.93 10.10 -0.73
C GLY A 35 -0.45 10.27 -0.42
N ILE A 36 0.45 9.62 -1.17
CA ILE A 36 1.91 9.77 -1.02
C ILE A 36 2.35 11.18 -1.43
N ILE A 37 1.78 11.71 -2.52
CA ILE A 37 2.06 13.08 -2.99
C ILE A 37 1.62 14.09 -1.93
N VAL A 38 0.38 13.97 -1.46
CA VAL A 38 -0.18 14.85 -0.41
C VAL A 38 0.64 14.73 0.87
N GLN A 39 1.06 13.53 1.26
CA GLN A 39 1.94 13.31 2.41
C GLN A 39 3.27 14.06 2.23
N GLY A 40 3.90 13.99 1.06
CA GLY A 40 5.13 14.72 0.75
C GLY A 40 4.96 16.25 0.84
N LEU A 41 3.85 16.78 0.31
CA LEU A 41 3.53 18.21 0.42
C LEU A 41 3.23 18.64 1.87
N ALA A 42 2.53 17.79 2.63
CA ALA A 42 2.27 18.03 4.04
C ALA A 42 3.56 18.06 4.86
N CYS A 43 4.54 17.20 4.56
CA CYS A 43 5.87 17.26 5.17
C CYS A 43 6.56 18.59 4.88
N HIS A 44 6.48 19.10 3.65
CA HIS A 44 7.04 20.41 3.30
C HIS A 44 6.40 21.55 4.09
N TRP A 45 5.07 21.59 4.18
CA TRP A 45 4.38 22.66 4.90
C TRP A 45 4.55 22.58 6.41
N TYR A 46 4.46 21.37 6.98
CA TYR A 46 4.47 21.18 8.43
C TYR A 46 5.89 21.13 9.01
N LEU A 47 6.80 20.39 8.37
CA LEU A 47 8.19 20.23 8.84
C LEU A 47 9.15 21.25 8.21
N LYS A 48 8.70 22.07 7.25
CA LYS A 48 9.53 23.04 6.49
C LYS A 48 10.72 22.40 5.77
N GLU A 49 10.64 21.11 5.45
CA GLU A 49 11.66 20.42 4.66
C GLU A 49 11.65 20.94 3.22
N SER A 50 12.81 21.24 2.62
CA SER A 50 12.86 21.73 1.25
C SER A 50 12.57 20.62 0.24
N ILE A 51 11.53 20.81 -0.59
CA ILE A 51 11.24 19.88 -1.68
C ILE A 51 12.27 20.08 -2.80
N SER A 52 13.00 19.02 -3.12
CA SER A 52 13.91 19.03 -4.27
C SER A 52 13.13 19.00 -5.59
N LYS A 53 13.64 19.69 -6.62
CA LYS A 53 13.08 19.62 -7.99
C LYS A 53 12.92 18.18 -8.49
N ARG A 54 13.80 17.27 -8.05
CA ARG A 54 13.71 15.83 -8.38
C ARG A 54 12.49 15.16 -7.74
N GLN A 55 12.16 15.50 -6.49
CA GLN A 55 10.97 14.97 -5.80
C GLN A 55 9.68 15.45 -6.47
N ILE A 56 9.63 16.72 -6.90
CA ILE A 56 8.51 17.25 -7.69
C ILE A 56 8.37 16.47 -9.00
N GLY A 57 9.49 16.17 -9.67
CA GLY A 57 9.50 15.31 -10.86
C GLY A 57 8.84 13.96 -10.61
N SER A 58 9.21 13.26 -9.53
CA SER A 58 8.60 11.97 -9.17
C SER A 58 7.11 12.10 -8.85
N MET A 59 6.69 13.17 -8.18
CA MET A 59 5.27 13.44 -7.91
C MET A 59 4.48 13.64 -9.21
N LEU A 60 5.02 14.40 -10.17
CA LEU A 60 4.40 14.60 -11.48
C LEU A 60 4.27 13.29 -12.27
N VAL A 61 5.30 12.45 -12.26
CA VAL A 61 5.26 11.11 -12.88
C VAL A 61 4.14 10.27 -12.25
N MET A 62 4.02 10.25 -10.93
CA MET A 62 2.93 9.54 -10.25
C MET A 62 1.56 10.10 -10.66
N ILE A 63 1.39 11.43 -10.75
CA ILE A 63 0.14 12.05 -11.21
C ILE A 63 -0.20 11.60 -12.63
N THR A 64 0.77 11.58 -13.55
CA THR A 64 0.56 11.10 -14.92
C THR A 64 0.06 9.65 -14.91
N GLY A 65 0.68 8.77 -14.12
CA GLY A 65 0.22 7.39 -14.02
C GLY A 65 -1.20 7.25 -13.44
N VAL A 66 -1.58 8.07 -12.44
CA VAL A 66 -2.95 8.11 -11.90
C VAL A 66 -3.96 8.55 -12.96
N VAL A 67 -3.62 9.54 -13.79
CA VAL A 67 -4.48 9.99 -14.89
C VAL A 67 -4.70 8.88 -15.92
N PHE A 68 -3.66 8.12 -16.27
CA PHE A 68 -3.78 6.97 -17.18
C PHE A 68 -4.70 5.89 -16.63
N VAL A 69 -4.60 5.57 -15.33
CA VAL A 69 -5.53 4.64 -14.67
C VAL A 69 -6.96 5.20 -14.65
N GLY A 70 -7.12 6.50 -14.39
CA GLY A 70 -8.44 7.15 -14.38
C GLY A 70 -9.15 7.11 -15.74
N ILE A 71 -8.43 7.37 -16.83
CA ILE A 71 -9.01 7.34 -18.19
C ILE A 71 -9.34 5.91 -18.64
N SER A 72 -8.58 4.92 -18.17
CA SER A 72 -8.81 3.50 -18.50
C SER A 72 -9.86 2.83 -17.62
N THR A 73 -10.36 3.53 -16.61
CA THR A 73 -11.35 2.98 -15.67
C THR A 73 -12.64 2.65 -16.39
N THR A 74 -12.98 1.36 -16.39
CA THR A 74 -14.31 0.84 -16.72
C THR A 74 -14.83 0.13 -15.49
N THR A 75 -16.10 0.31 -15.16
CA THR A 75 -16.72 -0.41 -14.04
C THR A 75 -16.73 -1.91 -14.34
N GLY A 76 -15.98 -2.69 -13.55
CA GLY A 76 -16.06 -4.14 -13.54
C GLY A 76 -17.45 -4.59 -13.08
N THR A 77 -17.84 -5.79 -13.50
CA THR A 77 -19.20 -6.34 -13.29
C THR A 77 -19.31 -7.24 -12.06
N GLN A 78 -18.21 -7.50 -11.33
CA GLN A 78 -18.14 -8.55 -10.31
C GLN A 78 -18.10 -8.02 -8.87
N ASP A 79 -19.11 -7.24 -8.50
CA ASP A 79 -19.26 -6.68 -7.14
C ASP A 79 -20.10 -7.55 -6.20
N GLU A 80 -20.72 -8.62 -6.71
CA GLU A 80 -21.59 -9.47 -5.89
C GLU A 80 -20.78 -10.34 -4.93
N TRP A 81 -21.18 -10.32 -3.66
CA TRP A 81 -20.55 -11.09 -2.57
C TRP A 81 -20.37 -12.59 -2.86
N SER A 82 -21.41 -13.24 -3.40
CA SER A 82 -21.40 -14.68 -3.70
C SER A 82 -20.37 -15.03 -4.79
N ILE A 83 -20.26 -14.17 -5.80
CA ILE A 83 -19.31 -14.29 -6.90
C ILE A 83 -17.88 -14.16 -6.34
N MET A 84 -17.60 -13.14 -5.52
CA MET A 84 -16.28 -12.94 -4.91
C MET A 84 -15.82 -14.13 -4.05
N LEU A 85 -16.69 -14.68 -3.21
CA LEU A 85 -16.37 -15.88 -2.42
C LEU A 85 -16.07 -17.09 -3.31
N GLY A 86 -16.82 -17.26 -4.39
CA GLY A 86 -16.60 -18.30 -5.38
C GLY A 86 -15.26 -18.14 -6.11
N LEU A 87 -14.87 -16.91 -6.45
CA LEU A 87 -13.58 -16.62 -7.08
C LEU A 87 -12.40 -16.93 -6.17
N ILE A 88 -12.46 -16.50 -4.89
CA ILE A 88 -11.40 -16.74 -3.90
C ILE A 88 -11.18 -18.24 -3.65
N SER A 89 -12.22 -19.06 -3.79
CA SER A 89 -12.17 -20.51 -3.56
C SER A 89 -11.60 -21.30 -4.75
N ARG A 90 -11.35 -20.67 -5.91
CA ARG A 90 -10.77 -21.33 -7.08
C ARG A 90 -9.30 -21.74 -6.82
N PRO A 91 -8.81 -22.84 -7.42
CA PRO A 91 -7.48 -23.36 -7.12
C PRO A 91 -6.34 -22.41 -7.50
N ALA A 92 -6.46 -21.64 -8.59
CA ALA A 92 -5.44 -20.68 -9.01
C ALA A 92 -5.28 -19.52 -8.00
N PRO A 93 -6.34 -18.77 -7.63
CA PRO A 93 -6.30 -17.79 -6.54
C PRO A 93 -5.77 -18.33 -5.21
N VAL A 94 -6.22 -19.53 -4.80
CA VAL A 94 -5.75 -20.18 -3.57
C VAL A 94 -4.24 -20.43 -3.62
N SER A 95 -3.71 -20.96 -4.73
CA SER A 95 -2.27 -21.19 -4.88
C SER A 95 -1.44 -19.91 -4.79
N PHE A 96 -1.94 -18.81 -5.37
CA PHE A 96 -1.29 -17.51 -5.30
C PHE A 96 -1.29 -16.94 -3.88
N MET A 97 -2.42 -17.02 -3.17
CA MET A 97 -2.51 -16.61 -1.77
C MET A 97 -1.58 -17.43 -0.87
N ILE A 98 -1.51 -18.75 -1.07
CA ILE A 98 -0.57 -19.61 -0.34
C ILE A 98 0.87 -19.19 -0.62
N ALA A 99 1.23 -18.88 -1.86
CA ALA A 99 2.57 -18.39 -2.20
C ALA A 99 2.89 -17.08 -1.45
N LEU A 100 1.97 -16.13 -1.39
CA LEU A 100 2.14 -14.89 -0.63
C LEU A 100 2.32 -15.15 0.88
N ILE A 101 1.55 -16.08 1.46
CA ILE A 101 1.69 -16.48 2.86
C ILE A 101 3.07 -17.11 3.10
N ILE A 102 3.55 -17.96 2.20
CA ILE A 102 4.89 -18.56 2.31
C ILE A 102 5.96 -17.46 2.32
N VAL A 103 5.86 -16.48 1.42
CA VAL A 103 6.80 -15.34 1.39
C VAL A 103 6.72 -14.50 2.68
N ALA A 104 5.51 -14.25 3.20
CA ALA A 104 5.33 -13.55 4.47
C ALA A 104 5.96 -14.32 5.65
N VAL A 105 5.68 -15.60 5.78
CA VAL A 105 6.26 -16.44 6.85
C VAL A 105 7.77 -16.54 6.70
N ALA A 106 8.29 -16.72 5.48
CA ALA A 106 9.72 -16.79 5.21
C ALA A 106 10.43 -15.48 5.56
N SER A 107 9.88 -14.33 5.19
CA SER A 107 10.46 -13.02 5.55
C SER A 107 10.50 -12.78 7.07
N TYR A 108 9.45 -13.18 7.79
CA TYR A 108 9.43 -13.11 9.26
C TYR A 108 10.42 -14.09 9.90
N ALA A 109 10.47 -15.34 9.43
CA ALA A 109 11.39 -16.35 9.93
C ALA A 109 12.86 -15.97 9.68
N TYR A 110 13.16 -15.47 8.47
CA TYR A 110 14.50 -14.99 8.11
C TYR A 110 14.99 -13.88 9.02
N THR A 111 14.09 -12.97 9.43
CA THR A 111 14.41 -11.93 10.42
C THR A 111 14.90 -12.51 11.75
N LYS A 112 14.23 -13.56 12.25
CA LYS A 112 14.65 -14.23 13.49
C LYS A 112 15.99 -14.96 13.33
N ILE A 113 16.19 -15.66 12.22
CA ILE A 113 17.43 -16.40 11.93
C ILE A 113 18.63 -15.44 11.86
N GLN A 114 18.46 -14.28 11.22
CA GLN A 114 19.49 -13.26 11.11
C GLN A 114 19.71 -12.44 12.39
N LYS A 115 19.10 -12.84 13.53
CA LYS A 115 19.16 -12.10 14.82
C LYS A 115 18.88 -10.61 14.64
N TYR A 116 17.85 -10.28 13.85
CA TYR A 116 17.42 -8.92 13.55
C TYR A 116 18.39 -8.06 12.72
N LYS A 117 19.42 -8.65 12.08
CA LYS A 117 20.22 -7.95 11.08
C LYS A 117 19.36 -7.64 9.84
N ASN A 118 19.26 -6.36 9.48
CA ASN A 118 18.35 -5.84 8.43
C ASN A 118 16.85 -6.17 8.67
N ALA A 119 16.44 -6.28 9.95
CA ALA A 119 15.05 -6.56 10.32
C ALA A 119 14.06 -5.54 9.78
N ASP A 120 14.49 -4.30 9.59
CA ASP A 120 13.67 -3.21 9.05
C ASP A 120 13.07 -3.55 7.69
N ILE A 121 13.85 -4.11 6.77
CA ILE A 121 13.40 -4.43 5.42
C ILE A 121 12.50 -5.68 5.44
N TRP A 122 12.94 -6.75 6.11
CA TRP A 122 12.23 -8.03 6.09
C TRP A 122 10.90 -7.99 6.84
N ILE A 123 10.83 -7.28 7.99
CA ILE A 123 9.56 -7.04 8.70
C ILE A 123 8.66 -6.13 7.87
N CYS A 124 9.21 -5.18 7.11
CA CYS A 124 8.42 -4.34 6.21
C CYS A 124 7.78 -5.14 5.06
N ILE A 125 8.50 -6.11 4.49
CA ILE A 125 7.94 -7.01 3.46
C ILE A 125 6.78 -7.84 4.05
N PHE A 126 6.99 -8.45 5.22
CA PHE A 126 5.92 -9.15 5.94
C PHE A 126 4.71 -8.27 6.18
N THR A 127 4.94 -7.02 6.61
CA THR A 127 3.90 -6.03 6.86
C THR A 127 3.12 -5.69 5.60
N GLY A 128 3.80 -5.49 4.47
CA GLY A 128 3.17 -5.19 3.19
C GLY A 128 2.30 -6.35 2.67
N ILE A 129 2.74 -7.59 2.85
CA ILE A 129 1.92 -8.75 2.46
C ILE A 129 0.70 -8.89 3.38
N THR A 130 0.89 -8.70 4.69
CA THR A 130 -0.21 -8.80 5.66
C THR A 130 -1.28 -7.72 5.45
N SER A 131 -0.88 -6.50 5.05
CA SER A 131 -1.84 -5.43 4.71
C SER A 131 -2.64 -5.75 3.45
N VAL A 132 -2.04 -6.42 2.47
CA VAL A 132 -2.75 -6.87 1.26
C VAL A 132 -3.87 -7.85 1.60
N PHE A 133 -3.63 -8.81 2.50
CA PHE A 133 -4.67 -9.72 2.99
C PHE A 133 -5.78 -8.96 3.74
N SER A 134 -5.41 -7.99 4.57
CA SER A 134 -6.39 -7.13 5.24
C SER A 134 -7.30 -6.42 4.22
N TYR A 135 -6.73 -5.86 3.15
CA TYR A 135 -7.51 -5.21 2.10
C TYR A 135 -8.39 -6.18 1.33
N LEU A 136 -7.89 -7.37 0.98
CA LEU A 136 -8.67 -8.38 0.28
C LEU A 136 -9.91 -8.77 1.09
N PHE A 137 -9.75 -9.13 2.35
CA PHE A 137 -10.88 -9.52 3.19
C PHE A 137 -11.81 -8.34 3.51
N ALA A 138 -11.27 -7.13 3.67
CA ALA A 138 -12.08 -5.93 3.81
C ALA A 138 -12.94 -5.66 2.57
N LYS A 139 -12.39 -5.80 1.35
CA LYS A 139 -13.13 -5.68 0.10
C LYS A 139 -14.27 -6.69 0.04
N VAL A 140 -13.99 -7.94 0.39
CA VAL A 140 -14.99 -9.02 0.41
C VAL A 140 -16.13 -8.65 1.37
N VAL A 141 -15.84 -8.28 2.62
CA VAL A 141 -16.89 -7.85 3.57
C VAL A 141 -17.68 -6.64 3.05
N MET A 142 -17.00 -5.68 2.43
CA MET A 142 -17.66 -4.50 1.90
C MET A 142 -18.53 -4.81 0.68
N ALA A 143 -18.16 -5.81 -0.13
CA ALA A 143 -19.02 -6.33 -1.18
C ALA A 143 -20.30 -6.98 -0.61
N ALA A 144 -20.23 -7.68 0.53
CA ALA A 144 -21.43 -8.11 1.25
C ALA A 144 -22.29 -6.90 1.61
N VAL A 145 -21.72 -5.95 2.36
CA VAL A 145 -22.45 -4.76 2.82
C VAL A 145 -23.14 -4.05 1.66
N VAL A 146 -22.44 -3.82 0.55
CA VAL A 146 -22.99 -3.15 -0.64
C VAL A 146 -24.06 -3.98 -1.34
N THR A 147 -23.89 -5.31 -1.43
CA THR A 147 -24.91 -6.20 -2.02
C THR A 147 -26.21 -6.14 -1.22
N TYR A 148 -26.14 -6.36 0.10
CA TYR A 148 -27.32 -6.27 0.97
C TYR A 148 -27.90 -4.85 1.07
N ALA A 149 -27.08 -3.81 0.88
CA ALA A 149 -27.53 -2.43 0.79
C ALA A 149 -28.41 -2.20 -0.45
N LYS A 150 -28.00 -2.72 -1.61
CA LYS A 150 -28.74 -2.61 -2.87
C LYS A 150 -30.11 -3.29 -2.76
N ASP A 151 -30.19 -4.39 -2.02
CA ASP A 151 -31.44 -5.13 -1.76
C ASP A 151 -32.33 -4.53 -0.67
N GLY A 152 -31.93 -3.40 -0.04
CA GLY A 152 -32.66 -2.76 1.04
C GLY A 152 -32.64 -3.53 2.37
N ARG A 153 -31.77 -4.54 2.50
CA ARG A 153 -31.69 -5.48 3.63
C ARG A 153 -30.34 -5.40 4.35
N LEU A 154 -29.86 -4.17 4.58
CA LEU A 154 -28.56 -3.88 5.23
C LEU A 154 -28.32 -4.67 6.53
N PHE A 155 -29.35 -4.80 7.37
CA PHE A 155 -29.22 -5.46 8.67
C PHE A 155 -29.06 -6.99 8.56
N ASP A 156 -29.39 -7.59 7.43
CA ASP A 156 -29.25 -9.04 7.24
C ASP A 156 -27.79 -9.48 7.09
N VAL A 157 -26.88 -8.54 6.75
CA VAL A 157 -25.43 -8.77 6.81
C VAL A 157 -25.01 -9.21 8.22
N LEU A 158 -25.66 -8.67 9.26
CA LEU A 158 -25.33 -8.98 10.65
C LEU A 158 -25.73 -10.40 11.03
N GLY A 159 -26.64 -11.03 10.27
CA GLY A 159 -27.04 -12.43 10.45
C GLY A 159 -26.13 -13.43 9.74
N ASP A 160 -25.28 -12.99 8.80
CA ASP A 160 -24.39 -13.88 8.07
C ASP A 160 -23.11 -14.18 8.87
N PHE A 161 -23.02 -15.42 9.36
CA PHE A 161 -21.85 -15.90 10.10
C PHE A 161 -20.55 -15.82 9.27
N VAL A 162 -20.62 -16.05 7.95
CA VAL A 162 -19.42 -16.02 7.09
C VAL A 162 -18.88 -14.59 7.01
N ALA A 163 -19.74 -13.59 6.88
CA ALA A 163 -19.34 -12.18 6.87
C ALA A 163 -18.60 -11.79 8.16
N TRP A 164 -19.07 -12.26 9.33
CA TRP A 164 -18.38 -12.05 10.60
C TRP A 164 -17.00 -12.71 10.67
N VAL A 165 -16.88 -13.95 10.20
CA VAL A 165 -15.59 -14.65 10.15
C VAL A 165 -14.60 -13.89 9.28
N VAL A 166 -15.01 -13.46 8.08
CA VAL A 166 -14.15 -12.70 7.17
C VAL A 166 -13.77 -11.34 7.77
N LEU A 167 -14.70 -10.65 8.46
CA LEU A 167 -14.44 -9.38 9.14
C LEU A 167 -13.40 -9.55 10.27
N VAL A 168 -13.52 -10.59 11.08
CA VAL A 168 -12.53 -10.89 12.14
C VAL A 168 -11.15 -11.13 11.53
N ILE A 169 -11.07 -11.90 10.43
CA ILE A 169 -9.80 -12.12 9.71
C ILE A 169 -9.24 -10.79 9.20
N ALA A 170 -10.07 -9.95 8.56
CA ALA A 170 -9.65 -8.64 8.05
C ALA A 170 -9.11 -7.74 9.17
N PHE A 171 -9.76 -7.76 10.35
CA PHE A 171 -9.37 -6.98 11.52
C PHE A 171 -8.05 -7.48 12.15
N VAL A 172 -7.88 -8.79 12.28
CA VAL A 172 -6.63 -9.42 12.77
C VAL A 172 -5.46 -9.11 11.83
N MET A 173 -5.68 -9.20 10.51
CA MET A 173 -4.67 -8.85 9.51
C MET A 173 -4.35 -7.34 9.52
N SER A 174 -5.34 -6.47 9.69
CA SER A 174 -5.13 -5.02 9.78
C SER A 174 -4.30 -4.65 11.00
N THR A 175 -4.66 -5.22 12.16
CA THR A 175 -3.98 -4.95 13.43
C THR A 175 -2.55 -5.50 13.41
N SER A 176 -2.33 -6.70 12.88
CA SER A 176 -0.99 -7.27 12.75
C SER A 176 -0.11 -6.50 11.76
N ALA A 177 -0.67 -6.01 10.64
CA ALA A 177 0.05 -5.12 9.74
C ALA A 177 0.39 -3.78 10.42
N PHE A 178 -0.54 -3.17 11.15
CA PHE A 178 -0.26 -1.94 11.89
C PHE A 178 0.85 -2.12 12.94
N LEU A 179 0.77 -3.18 13.76
CA LEU A 179 1.78 -3.47 14.77
C LEU A 179 3.15 -3.75 14.14
N SER A 180 3.18 -4.58 13.09
CA SER A 180 4.43 -4.93 12.39
C SER A 180 5.05 -3.71 11.70
N LYS A 181 4.25 -2.80 11.17
CA LYS A 181 4.72 -1.51 10.63
C LYS A 181 5.41 -0.67 11.71
N ASN A 182 4.81 -0.60 12.90
CA ASN A 182 5.40 0.12 14.03
C ASN A 182 6.71 -0.54 14.51
N VAL A 183 6.78 -1.87 14.52
CA VAL A 183 8.03 -2.60 14.84
C VAL A 183 9.11 -2.33 13.80
N SER A 184 8.77 -2.28 12.50
CA SER A 184 9.71 -1.88 11.45
C SER A 184 10.26 -0.48 11.73
N TYR A 185 9.41 0.49 12.09
CA TYR A 185 9.84 1.86 12.40
C TYR A 185 10.82 1.96 13.59
N GLN A 186 10.77 1.01 14.53
CA GLN A 186 11.72 0.99 15.65
C GLN A 186 13.12 0.52 15.23
N HIS A 187 13.21 -0.35 14.22
CA HIS A 187 14.47 -0.99 13.81
C HIS A 187 15.12 -0.34 12.58
N GLY A 188 14.38 0.47 11.83
CA GLY A 188 14.86 1.05 10.58
C GLY A 188 14.52 2.51 10.39
N ARG A 189 14.97 3.03 9.25
CA ARG A 189 14.72 4.42 8.87
C ARG A 189 13.27 4.57 8.41
N ALA A 190 12.50 5.40 9.11
CA ALA A 190 11.07 5.60 8.83
C ALA A 190 10.77 5.92 7.36
N VAL A 191 11.64 6.70 6.72
CA VAL A 191 11.53 7.07 5.30
C VAL A 191 11.64 5.85 4.38
N LEU A 192 12.65 5.00 4.58
CA LEU A 192 12.84 3.79 3.78
C LEU A 192 11.65 2.84 3.93
N ILE A 193 11.22 2.61 5.17
CA ILE A 193 10.12 1.71 5.50
C ILE A 193 8.81 2.18 4.87
N ASN A 194 8.51 3.48 4.93
CA ASN A 194 7.28 4.01 4.35
C ASN A 194 7.26 3.81 2.83
N ASN A 195 8.37 4.04 2.14
CA ASN A 195 8.45 3.90 0.70
C ASN A 195 8.35 2.44 0.24
N ILE A 196 9.06 1.53 0.91
CA ILE A 196 8.95 0.09 0.63
C ILE A 196 7.50 -0.36 0.85
N PHE A 197 6.91 -0.02 2.01
CA PHE A 197 5.53 -0.36 2.32
C PHE A 197 4.56 0.16 1.24
N ASN A 198 4.70 1.41 0.82
CA ASN A 198 3.84 2.01 -0.20
C ASN A 198 3.99 1.32 -1.57
N ALA A 199 5.21 0.99 -1.98
CA ALA A 199 5.45 0.25 -3.23
C ALA A 199 4.75 -1.12 -3.21
N PHE A 200 4.84 -1.86 -2.10
CA PHE A 200 4.14 -3.13 -1.94
C PHE A 200 2.62 -2.95 -1.92
N ASN A 201 2.10 -1.91 -1.25
CA ASN A 201 0.66 -1.66 -1.13
C ASN A 201 0.04 -1.07 -2.41
N ILE A 202 0.84 -0.58 -3.35
CA ILE A 202 0.34 -0.24 -4.69
C ILE A 202 0.37 -1.48 -5.59
N ALA A 203 1.48 -2.23 -5.62
CA ALA A 203 1.65 -3.33 -6.58
C ALA A 203 0.86 -4.60 -6.20
N LEU A 204 0.99 -5.09 -4.96
CA LEU A 204 0.43 -6.39 -4.58
C LEU A 204 -1.10 -6.41 -4.57
N PRO A 205 -1.82 -5.39 -4.07
CA PRO A 205 -3.27 -5.39 -4.15
C PRO A 205 -3.81 -5.35 -5.58
N VAL A 206 -3.13 -4.66 -6.52
CA VAL A 206 -3.48 -4.71 -7.95
C VAL A 206 -3.33 -6.14 -8.48
N LEU A 207 -2.23 -6.82 -8.17
CA LEU A 207 -2.05 -8.23 -8.55
C LEU A 207 -3.11 -9.15 -7.94
N VAL A 208 -3.48 -8.91 -6.68
CA VAL A 208 -4.57 -9.64 -6.02
C VAL A 208 -5.91 -9.37 -6.72
N GLY A 209 -6.23 -8.12 -7.07
CA GLY A 209 -7.43 -7.79 -7.84
C GLY A 209 -7.49 -8.55 -9.17
N VAL A 210 -6.39 -8.54 -9.92
CA VAL A 210 -6.34 -9.20 -11.24
C VAL A 210 -6.37 -10.72 -11.13
N ILE A 211 -5.60 -11.33 -10.22
CA ILE A 211 -5.43 -12.79 -10.15
C ILE A 211 -6.53 -13.46 -9.32
N VAL A 212 -6.88 -12.87 -8.16
CA VAL A 212 -7.81 -13.46 -7.19
C VAL A 212 -9.24 -13.07 -7.50
N LEU A 213 -9.49 -11.80 -7.82
CA LEU A 213 -10.83 -11.27 -8.06
C LEU A 213 -11.20 -11.16 -9.55
N ASP A 214 -10.29 -11.55 -10.45
CA ASP A 214 -10.51 -11.58 -11.90
C ASP A 214 -11.04 -10.22 -12.42
N GLU A 215 -10.56 -9.11 -11.84
CA GLU A 215 -11.10 -7.74 -12.09
C GLU A 215 -10.97 -7.30 -13.56
N TRP A 216 -10.10 -7.94 -14.34
CA TRP A 216 -9.92 -7.64 -15.76
C TRP A 216 -10.85 -8.41 -16.70
N ASN A 217 -11.66 -9.33 -16.15
CA ASN A 217 -12.58 -10.11 -16.95
C ASN A 217 -13.74 -9.24 -17.45
N GLY A 218 -13.85 -9.11 -18.78
CA GLY A 218 -14.86 -8.27 -19.43
C GLY A 218 -14.42 -6.84 -19.71
N ILE A 219 -13.19 -6.44 -19.33
CA ILE A 219 -12.62 -5.13 -19.67
C ILE A 219 -11.97 -5.19 -21.06
N PRO A 220 -12.17 -4.18 -21.94
CA PRO A 220 -11.54 -4.16 -23.25
C PRO A 220 -9.99 -4.15 -23.14
N PRO A 221 -9.26 -4.84 -24.04
CA PRO A 221 -7.80 -4.97 -23.95
C PRO A 221 -7.04 -3.64 -23.92
N LEU A 222 -7.57 -2.61 -24.58
CA LEU A 222 -6.98 -1.26 -24.58
C LEU A 222 -6.98 -0.65 -23.17
N ASN A 223 -8.05 -0.83 -22.42
CA ASN A 223 -8.17 -0.32 -21.05
C ASN A 223 -7.24 -1.08 -20.11
N ILE A 224 -7.13 -2.40 -20.26
CA ILE A 224 -6.15 -3.20 -19.52
C ILE A 224 -4.73 -2.69 -19.79
N ALA A 225 -4.36 -2.47 -21.05
CA ALA A 225 -3.03 -1.98 -21.41
C ALA A 225 -2.74 -0.57 -20.86
N LEU A 226 -3.72 0.33 -20.91
CA LEU A 226 -3.60 1.68 -20.33
C LEU A 226 -3.50 1.63 -18.80
N GLN A 227 -4.29 0.78 -18.16
CA GLN A 227 -4.28 0.60 -16.71
C GLN A 227 -2.96 0.00 -16.23
N SER A 228 -2.46 -1.05 -16.90
CA SER A 228 -1.15 -1.64 -16.57
C SER A 228 -0.02 -0.64 -16.79
N THR A 229 -0.10 0.18 -17.84
CA THR A 229 0.87 1.24 -18.11
C THR A 229 0.83 2.31 -17.02
N GLY A 230 -0.36 2.74 -16.59
CA GLY A 230 -0.53 3.70 -15.51
C GLY A 230 0.03 3.18 -14.17
N VAL A 231 -0.26 1.92 -13.82
CA VAL A 231 0.32 1.25 -12.62
C VAL A 231 1.85 1.21 -12.71
N ALA A 232 2.42 0.86 -13.87
CA ALA A 232 3.87 0.82 -14.07
C ALA A 232 4.51 2.22 -13.92
N ILE A 233 3.88 3.26 -14.45
CA ILE A 233 4.35 4.65 -14.32
C ILE A 233 4.33 5.09 -12.84
N ILE A 234 3.27 4.76 -12.09
CA ILE A 234 3.20 5.08 -10.65
C ILE A 234 4.30 4.37 -9.90
N MET A 235 4.49 3.07 -10.15
CA MET A 235 5.56 2.30 -9.51
C MET A 235 6.94 2.88 -9.82
N ALA A 236 7.19 3.29 -11.07
CA ALA A 236 8.41 3.99 -11.43
C ALA A 236 8.57 5.31 -10.66
N GLY A 237 7.50 6.08 -10.49
CA GLY A 237 7.49 7.31 -9.70
C GLY A 237 7.80 7.09 -8.21
N VAL A 238 7.20 6.06 -7.59
CA VAL A 238 7.46 5.68 -6.18
C VAL A 238 8.90 5.22 -6.00
N VAL A 239 9.41 4.39 -6.92
CA VAL A 239 10.81 3.93 -6.89
C VAL A 239 11.74 5.12 -7.06
N MET A 240 11.49 6.02 -8.01
CA MET A 240 12.30 7.22 -8.21
C MET A 240 12.32 8.10 -6.95
N LEU A 241 11.17 8.29 -6.29
CA LEU A 241 11.07 9.02 -5.03
C LEU A 241 11.94 8.35 -3.94
N MET A 242 11.87 7.03 -3.81
CA MET A 242 12.68 6.25 -2.88
C MET A 242 14.19 6.46 -3.13
N TRP A 243 14.65 6.43 -4.38
CA TRP A 243 16.05 6.69 -4.72
C TRP A 243 16.49 8.11 -4.36
N ILE A 244 15.64 9.11 -4.60
CA ILE A 244 15.95 10.50 -4.29
C ILE A 244 16.09 10.70 -2.79
N GLU A 245 15.19 10.14 -1.99
CA GLU A 245 15.26 10.29 -0.53
C GLU A 245 16.47 9.57 0.07
N LEU A 246 16.84 8.42 -0.49
CA LEU A 246 18.06 7.70 -0.11
C LEU A 246 19.33 8.49 -0.44
N THR A 247 19.39 9.08 -1.64
CA THR A 247 20.56 9.86 -2.07
C THR A 247 20.67 11.19 -1.31
N TYR A 248 19.58 11.92 -1.09
CA TYR A 248 19.58 13.18 -0.34
C TYR A 248 20.14 13.00 1.08
N LYS A 249 19.71 11.94 1.78
CA LYS A 249 20.19 11.65 3.14
C LYS A 249 21.61 11.07 3.19
N ALA A 250 22.05 10.35 2.15
CA ALA A 250 23.44 9.90 2.04
C ALA A 250 24.40 11.10 1.95
N THR A 251 24.04 12.12 1.17
CA THR A 251 24.84 13.34 1.02
C THR A 251 24.83 14.21 2.29
N ALA A 252 23.74 14.20 3.06
CA ALA A 252 23.65 14.91 4.35
C ALA A 252 24.46 14.25 5.48
N CYS A 253 24.77 12.94 5.39
CA CYS A 253 25.59 12.20 6.35
C CYS A 253 27.06 12.06 5.95
N ALA A 254 27.47 12.56 4.78
CA ALA A 254 28.88 12.61 4.43
C ALA A 254 29.57 13.61 5.37
N PRO A 255 30.66 13.24 6.08
CA PRO A 255 31.44 14.20 6.83
C PRO A 255 31.90 15.27 5.84
N GLY A 256 31.54 16.53 6.11
CA GLY A 256 32.08 17.65 5.35
C GLY A 256 33.61 17.55 5.35
N PRO A 257 34.29 17.99 4.27
CA PRO A 257 35.74 17.95 4.24
C PRO A 257 36.25 18.65 5.51
N THR A 258 37.01 17.92 6.31
CA THR A 258 37.78 18.45 7.41
C THR A 258 38.69 19.53 6.86
N SER A 259 38.24 20.77 6.91
CA SER A 259 39.10 21.94 6.82
C SER A 259 39.91 21.98 8.12
N GLY A 260 41.05 21.29 8.10
CA GLY A 260 42.03 21.24 9.17
C GLY A 260 43.42 21.34 8.57
N ALA A 261 43.89 22.58 8.40
CA ALA A 261 45.27 23.07 8.27
C ALA A 261 45.14 24.43 7.54
N GLU A 262 45.35 25.58 8.16
CA GLU A 262 46.67 26.05 8.58
C GLU A 262 46.63 26.78 9.93
N ALA A 263 47.50 26.32 10.82
CA ALA A 263 47.96 27.08 11.97
C ALA A 263 49.20 27.89 11.58
N GLY A 264 49.24 29.17 11.96
CA GLY A 264 50.45 29.81 12.48
C GLY A 264 51.47 30.39 11.49
N HIS A 265 51.47 31.71 11.38
CA HIS A 265 52.68 32.55 11.38
C HIS A 265 52.31 33.85 12.14
N ARG A 266 52.73 34.03 13.41
CA ARG A 266 53.88 34.85 13.84
C ARG A 266 54.11 36.02 12.87
N SER A 267 53.91 37.28 13.24
CA SER A 267 54.47 38.01 14.39
C SER A 267 53.65 39.25 14.74
#